data_AF-A0A5C5WDN4-F1
#
_entry.id   AF-A0A5C5WDN4-F1
#
_cell.length_a   1.000
_cell.length_b   1.000
_cell.length_c   1.000
_cell.angle_alpha   90.00
_cell.angle_beta   90.00
_cell.angle_gamma   90.00
#
_symmetry.space_group_name_H-M   'P 1'
#
loop_
_entity.id
_entity.type
_entity.pdbx_description
1 polymer ?
#
loop_
_entity_poly.entity_id
_entity_poly.type
_entity_poly.pdbx_seq_one_letter_code
_entity_poly.pdbx_strand_id
1 'polypeptide(L)'
;MSHTEIDQELRDMLQLVQTGDRWNKPGTWCCAFKTETNRKLMQLQAAGLVELIGYGNANTYQLYHITDAGRQYLESSQTGDQ
;
A
#
# COMPACT_ATOMS: atom_id res chain seq x y z
N MET A 1 17.67 -14.41 -3.19
CA MET A 1 16.37 -13.78 -2.89
C MET A 1 15.78 -13.39 -4.23
N SER A 2 14.73 -14.10 -4.64
CA SER A 2 14.16 -14.01 -5.98
C SER A 2 13.34 -12.72 -6.07
N HIS A 3 13.41 -11.99 -7.19
CA HIS A 3 12.62 -10.78 -7.44
C HIS A 3 11.11 -10.95 -7.12
N THR A 4 10.60 -12.17 -7.20
CA THR A 4 9.22 -12.58 -6.99
C THR A 4 8.72 -12.52 -5.54
N GLU A 5 9.56 -12.76 -4.52
CA GLU A 5 9.10 -12.75 -3.11
C GLU A 5 8.84 -11.33 -2.61
N ILE A 6 9.72 -10.40 -2.98
CA ILE A 6 9.57 -8.96 -2.67
C ILE A 6 8.33 -8.39 -3.36
N ASP A 7 8.05 -8.82 -4.60
CA ASP A 7 6.88 -8.40 -5.36
C ASP A 7 5.58 -8.88 -4.69
N GLN A 8 5.55 -10.11 -4.16
CA GLN A 8 4.39 -10.66 -3.47
C GLN A 8 4.10 -9.95 -2.13
N GLU A 9 5.13 -9.64 -1.34
CA GLU A 9 4.96 -8.91 -0.08
C GLU A 9 4.49 -7.46 -0.31
N LEU A 10 4.96 -6.80 -1.37
CA LEU A 10 4.51 -5.46 -1.76
C LEU A 10 3.06 -5.48 -2.26
N ARG A 11 2.63 -6.54 -2.95
CA ARG A 11 1.24 -6.75 -3.36
C ARG A 11 0.31 -6.94 -2.18
N ASP A 12 0.68 -7.80 -1.23
CA ASP A 12 -0.11 -8.03 -0.02
C ASP A 12 -0.29 -6.71 0.75
N MET A 13 0.79 -5.93 0.85
CA MET A 13 0.77 -4.57 1.42
C MET A 13 -0.18 -3.63 0.66
N LEU A 14 -0.17 -3.66 -0.67
CA LEU A 14 -1.03 -2.81 -1.51
C LEU A 14 -2.51 -3.23 -1.42
N GLN A 15 -2.80 -4.53 -1.35
CA GLN A 15 -4.15 -5.05 -1.07
C GLN A 15 -4.64 -4.66 0.32
N LEU A 16 -3.76 -4.67 1.33
CA LEU A 16 -4.07 -4.17 2.67
C LEU A 16 -4.39 -2.67 2.64
N VAL A 17 -3.73 -1.88 1.80
CA VAL A 17 -4.06 -0.45 1.63
C VAL A 17 -5.41 -0.27 0.94
N GLN A 18 -5.72 -1.08 -0.08
CA GLN A 18 -6.99 -1.03 -0.81
C GLN A 18 -8.19 -1.46 0.07
N THR A 19 -8.03 -2.53 0.86
CA THR A 19 -9.10 -3.17 1.64
C THR A 19 -9.16 -2.72 3.10
N GLY A 20 -8.08 -2.14 3.61
CA GLY A 20 -7.96 -1.79 5.02
C GLY A 20 -8.79 -0.57 5.37
N ASP A 21 -10.02 -0.85 5.77
CA ASP A 21 -10.93 0.08 6.41
C ASP A 21 -10.37 0.46 7.79
N ARG A 22 -9.67 1.59 7.91
CA ARG A 22 -9.26 2.06 9.25
C ARG A 22 -9.67 3.47 9.63
N TRP A 23 -10.18 4.29 8.72
CA TRP A 23 -10.65 5.63 9.07
C TRP A 23 -11.82 6.09 8.20
N ASN A 24 -13.04 5.58 8.45
CA ASN A 24 -14.35 6.12 8.01
C ASN A 24 -14.49 6.60 6.54
N LYS A 25 -13.56 6.25 5.65
CA LYS A 25 -13.54 6.59 4.24
C LYS A 25 -12.96 5.41 3.45
N PRO A 26 -13.71 4.86 2.49
CA PRO A 26 -13.18 3.81 1.61
C PRO A 26 -11.93 4.30 0.87
N GLY A 27 -10.87 3.48 0.85
CA GLY A 27 -9.62 3.77 0.16
C GLY A 27 -8.52 4.45 0.98
N THR A 28 -8.75 4.80 2.25
CA THR A 28 -7.71 5.39 3.11
C THR A 28 -7.18 4.38 4.12
N TRP A 29 -5.89 4.06 4.02
CA TRP A 29 -5.22 3.15 4.94
C TRP A 29 -4.36 3.87 5.97
N CYS A 30 -4.34 3.35 7.19
CA CYS A 30 -3.59 3.92 8.31
C CYS A 30 -2.57 2.90 8.85
N CYS A 31 -1.29 3.27 8.80
CA CYS A 31 -0.20 2.47 9.35
C CYS A 31 0.36 3.09 10.63
N ALA A 32 0.50 2.30 11.69
CA ALA A 32 1.37 2.66 12.81
C ALA A 32 2.83 2.64 12.34
N PHE A 33 3.73 3.42 12.94
CA PHE A 33 5.18 3.32 12.69
C PHE A 33 5.74 1.94 13.12
N LYS A 34 5.44 0.88 12.37
CA LYS A 34 6.23 -0.35 12.36
C LYS A 34 7.29 -0.17 11.28
N THR A 35 8.56 -0.29 11.66
CA THR A 35 9.72 0.05 10.82
C THR A 35 9.70 -0.69 9.48
N GLU A 36 9.29 -1.95 9.48
CA GLU A 36 9.23 -2.78 8.28
C GLU A 36 8.07 -2.39 7.36
N THR A 37 6.89 -2.17 7.92
CA THR A 37 5.70 -1.75 7.17
C THR A 37 5.90 -0.38 6.53
N ASN A 38 6.55 0.55 7.24
CA ASN A 38 6.89 1.86 6.68
C ASN A 38 7.86 1.75 5.51
N ARG A 39 8.87 0.87 5.59
CA ARG A 39 9.82 0.65 4.48
C ARG A 39 9.12 0.13 3.23
N LYS A 40 8.15 -0.79 3.37
CA LYS A 40 7.36 -1.32 2.25
C LYS A 40 6.44 -0.24 1.65
N LEU A 41 5.80 0.58 2.48
CA LEU A 41 5.00 1.72 2.01
C LEU A 41 5.82 2.77 1.27
N MET A 42 7.03 3.08 1.74
CA MET A 42 7.94 3.99 1.03
C MET A 42 8.34 3.44 -0.34
N GLN A 43 8.51 2.12 -0.50
CA GLN A 43 8.76 1.50 -1.80
C GLN A 43 7.55 1.60 -2.72
N LEU A 44 6.35 1.33 -2.22
CA LEU A 44 5.11 1.50 -2.99
C LEU A 44 4.91 2.96 -3.40
N GLN A 45 5.23 3.90 -2.52
CA GLN A 45 5.16 5.34 -2.81
C GLN A 45 6.20 5.76 -3.85
N ALA A 46 7.43 5.26 -3.75
CA ALA A 46 8.48 5.51 -4.74
C ALA A 46 8.11 4.93 -6.12
N ALA A 47 7.34 3.84 -6.15
CA ALA A 47 6.78 3.25 -7.36
C ALA A 47 5.50 3.96 -7.85
N GLY A 48 4.98 4.95 -7.11
CA GLY A 48 3.75 5.68 -7.46
C GLY A 48 2.45 4.88 -7.29
N LEU A 49 2.50 3.75 -6.58
CA LEU A 49 1.35 2.87 -6.35
C LEU A 49 0.48 3.31 -5.15
N VAL A 50 1.07 4.06 -4.23
CA VAL A 50 0.38 4.70 -3.10
C VAL A 50 0.84 6.14 -2.92
N GLU A 51 0.00 6.95 -2.30
CA GLU A 51 0.28 8.35 -1.97
C GLU A 51 0.07 8.59 -0.47
N LEU A 52 0.99 9.31 0.16
CA LEU A 52 0.85 9.76 1.54
C LEU A 52 -0.12 10.94 1.59
N ILE A 53 -1.29 10.74 2.19
CA ILE A 53 -2.35 11.77 2.26
C ILE A 53 -2.38 12.52 3.59
N GLY A 54 -1.60 12.09 4.58
CA GLY A 54 -1.49 12.80 5.86
C GLY A 54 -0.93 11.96 7.00
N TYR A 55 -1.03 12.53 8.20
CA TYR A 55 -0.59 11.92 9.44
C TYR A 55 -1.75 11.89 10.45
N GLY A 56 -1.93 10.76 11.13
CA GLY A 56 -2.92 10.58 12.18
C GLY A 56 -2.32 10.76 13.57
N ASN A 57 -3.16 11.18 14.54
CA ASN A 57 -2.88 11.35 15.99
C ASN A 57 -1.42 11.71 16.33
N ALA A 58 -1.10 12.99 16.52
CA ALA A 58 0.22 13.44 16.99
C ALA A 58 1.42 12.82 16.23
N ASN A 59 1.28 12.60 14.92
CA ASN A 59 2.28 11.95 14.07
C ASN A 59 2.66 10.54 14.51
N THR A 60 1.72 9.76 15.08
CA THR A 60 1.94 8.34 15.42
C THR A 60 1.48 7.38 14.33
N TYR A 61 0.80 7.87 13.31
CA TYR A 61 0.38 7.06 12.17
C TYR A 61 0.52 7.85 10.86
N GLN A 62 0.85 7.15 9.77
CA GLN A 62 0.84 7.71 8.42
C GLN A 62 -0.38 7.19 7.66
N LEU A 63 -1.02 8.08 6.92
CA LEU A 63 -2.21 7.80 6.12
C LEU A 63 -1.80 7.70 4.66
N TYR A 64 -2.08 6.56 4.04
CA TYR A 64 -1.81 6.32 2.64
C TYR A 64 -3.11 6.06 1.87
N HIS A 65 -3.14 6.50 0.61
CA HIS A 65 -4.20 6.23 -0.34
C HIS A 65 -3.62 5.45 -1.52
N ILE A 66 -4.34 4.45 -2.01
CA ILE A 66 -3.97 3.77 -3.25
C ILE A 66 -4.19 4.68 -4.46
N THR A 67 -3.20 4.78 -5.35
CA THR A 67 -3.34 5.54 -6.59
C THR A 67 -4.05 4.71 -7.66
N ASP A 68 -4.40 5.34 -8.78
CA ASP A 68 -4.95 4.61 -9.93
C ASP A 68 -3.97 3.55 -10.46
N ALA A 69 -2.69 3.90 -10.52
CA ALA A 69 -1.62 2.96 -10.90
C ALA A 69 -1.50 1.78 -9.91
N GLY A 70 -1.67 2.03 -8.61
CA GLY A 70 -1.74 0.97 -7.60
C GLY A 70 -2.90 0.01 -7.84
N ARG A 71 -4.08 0.53 -8.18
CA ARG A 71 -5.26 -0.30 -8.52
C ARG A 71 -5.01 -1.14 -9.77
N GLN A 72 -4.51 -0.51 -10.84
CA GLN A 72 -4.18 -1.20 -12.10
C GLN A 72 -3.11 -2.27 -11.92
N TYR A 73 -2.12 -2.04 -11.04
CA TYR A 73 -1.09 -3.02 -10.72
C TYR A 73 -1.67 -4.26 -10.02
N LEU A 74 -2.67 -4.08 -9.13
CA LEU A 74 -3.41 -5.19 -8.53
C LEU A 74 -4.29 -5.94 -9.55
N GLU A 75 -4.93 -5.22 -10.48
CA GLU A 75 -5.80 -5.82 -11.50
C GLU A 75 -5.01 -6.60 -12.57
N SER A 76 -3.93 -6.01 -13.09
CA SER A 76 -3.05 -6.65 -14.09
C SER A 76 -2.44 -7.96 -13.59
N SER A 77 -2.33 -8.07 -12.27
CA SER A 77 -1.80 -9.23 -11.57
C SER A 77 -2.81 -10.38 -11.43
N GLN A 78 -4.11 -10.10 -11.56
CA GLN A 78 -5.17 -11.12 -11.56
C GLN A 78 -5.49 -11.61 -12.98
N THR A 79 -5.09 -10.88 -14.02
CA THR A 79 -5.35 -11.24 -15.42
C THR A 79 -4.20 -12.00 -16.09
N GLY A 80 -3.12 -12.29 -15.37
CA GLY A 80 -1.96 -13.03 -15.88
C GLY A 80 -2.07 -14.54 -15.71
N ASP A 81 -3.08 -15.16 -16.33
CA ASP A 81 -3.06 -16.56 -16.79
C ASP A 81 -4.25 -16.77 -17.75
N GLN A 82 -4.02 -16.56 -19.04
CA GLN A 82 -4.83 -17.12 -20.14
C GLN A 82 -3.90 -17.76 -21.16
#